data_AF-A0A7M3X6E0-F1
#
_entry.id   AF-A0A7M3X6E0-F1
#
_cell.length_a   1.000
_cell.length_b   1.000
_cell.length_c   1.000
_cell.angle_alpha   90.00
_cell.angle_beta   90.00
_cell.angle_gamma   90.00
#
_symmetry.space_group_name_H-M   'P 1'
#
loop_
_entity.id
_entity.type
_entity.pdbx_description
1 polymer ?
#
loop_
_entity_poly.entity_id
_entity_poly.type
_entity_poly.pdbx_seq_one_letter_code
_entity_poly.pdbx_strand_id
1 'polypeptide(L)'
;MFIGFIGFIYLMGYSAIWIGVISTIGQFVAWAWLYKFIQKEGNERGLRSLSSLVAEKAGAPEAKLAAVLSVFFLAIYAAAQLTAGGKALFVMLNWPELVGILIGFVLVVAYCYAGGIRASIWTDAAQSCVMIVGSVILCWVALGNVGGFSGMHENLESQSATLVNFLPTDISLGISLYFVAFFLGGLGVAGQPQVVSRVMTLKSDKDRKQAMIWFFVWQTPFIALMFIVGLASRVLFTDGDFDAELGLPALAMDTLPALGVGMILASIFAATMSTADSQVLACTAAITDDIKPEWREDHKTTKKVTLYVAAAATLISIAGLYIPGGDSVFTLVVLAVYGLGGIFVPLLIIRWMGYKPDSFHSIVMMISAFTGVIIWTLLGLGEDVFPSVPGVGAAFTSHIVMCLMRNDSASNPFGRFEITPDQRKKFTTFGVIALCFVGVAEGAFATYAPDSDGGGNDGKVAMYQIDGNYTYYEIGSGTEVISDSAQVSASSDSVDVSELNIVGFLIQIAHIDNEEACLVTANTEDDEVAYEGGIQEYLANNSGTQALMDSSIFWIESELIGSSDEDSPSSIDDRLSGGDVGLGEYTFTISVNVNSGGQPPICQNGDTDESVDWRISLIALDYTLTEIKS
;
A
#
# COMPACT_ATOMS: atom_id res chain seq x y z
N MET A 1 -0.93 12.19 -0.95
CA MET A 1 0.18 12.61 -0.06
C MET A 1 0.04 12.10 1.37
N PHE A 2 -1.15 12.12 1.97
CA PHE A 2 -1.33 11.59 3.35
C PHE A 2 -1.29 10.07 3.45
N ILE A 3 -1.72 9.35 2.42
CA ILE A 3 -1.81 7.87 2.42
C ILE A 3 -0.85 7.31 1.37
N GLY A 4 -1.16 7.44 0.09
CA GLY A 4 -0.32 6.81 -0.95
C GLY A 4 1.15 7.26 -1.02
N PHE A 5 1.48 8.49 -0.62
CA PHE A 5 2.91 8.91 -0.61
C PHE A 5 3.67 8.29 0.56
N ILE A 6 3.01 8.11 1.70
CA ILE A 6 3.58 7.41 2.86
C ILE A 6 3.79 5.94 2.52
N GLY A 7 2.82 5.30 1.86
CA GLY A 7 2.99 3.94 1.34
C GLY A 7 4.17 3.83 0.37
N PHE A 8 4.34 4.80 -0.53
CA PHE A 8 5.51 4.83 -1.41
C PHE A 8 6.83 4.98 -0.64
N ILE A 9 6.89 5.83 0.40
CA ILE A 9 8.10 5.98 1.24
C ILE A 9 8.36 4.71 2.05
N TYR A 10 7.31 4.04 2.53
CA TYR A 10 7.40 2.77 3.24
C TYR A 10 8.08 1.71 2.37
N LEU A 11 7.71 1.63 1.09
CA LEU A 11 8.30 0.68 0.14
C LEU A 11 9.73 1.06 -0.29
N MET A 12 9.99 2.34 -0.56
CA MET A 12 11.22 2.79 -1.22
C MET A 12 12.32 3.27 -0.27
N GLY A 13 12.01 3.51 1.00
CA GLY A 13 12.95 4.05 2.00
C GLY A 13 13.52 5.43 1.62
N TYR A 14 14.83 5.61 1.81
CA TYR A 14 15.53 6.89 1.63
C TYR A 14 15.51 7.37 0.16
N SER A 15 15.46 6.46 -0.80
CA SER A 15 15.41 6.80 -2.22
C SER A 15 14.16 7.61 -2.61
N ALA A 16 13.06 7.51 -1.83
CA ALA A 16 11.86 8.34 -2.01
C ALA A 16 12.09 9.83 -1.73
N ILE A 17 13.26 10.26 -1.24
CA ILE A 17 13.55 11.69 -1.09
C ILE A 17 13.55 12.40 -2.45
N TRP A 18 13.92 11.69 -3.51
CA TRP A 18 14.06 12.26 -4.85
C TRP A 18 12.72 12.66 -5.46
N ILE A 19 11.63 11.93 -5.21
CA ILE A 19 10.30 12.38 -5.63
C ILE A 19 9.96 13.71 -4.96
N GLY A 20 10.24 13.87 -3.67
CA GLY A 20 10.01 15.12 -2.94
C GLY A 20 10.83 16.28 -3.51
N VAL A 21 12.14 16.11 -3.64
CA VAL A 21 13.06 17.17 -4.07
C VAL A 21 12.85 17.53 -5.55
N ILE A 22 12.87 16.55 -6.45
CA ILE A 22 12.83 16.79 -7.89
C ILE A 22 11.43 17.28 -8.32
N SER A 23 10.35 16.74 -7.74
CA SER A 23 9.01 17.27 -8.01
C SER A 23 8.84 18.70 -7.49
N THR A 24 9.44 19.06 -6.35
CA THR A 24 9.43 20.44 -5.83
C THR A 24 10.14 21.39 -6.79
N ILE A 25 11.26 20.98 -7.39
CA ILE A 25 11.94 21.76 -8.43
C ILE A 25 11.04 21.93 -9.66
N GLY A 26 10.37 20.87 -10.12
CA GLY A 26 9.40 20.93 -11.22
C GLY A 26 8.24 21.92 -10.93
N GLN A 27 7.71 21.88 -9.71
CA GLN A 27 6.67 22.82 -9.27
C GLN A 27 7.19 24.27 -9.19
N PHE A 28 8.45 24.47 -8.78
CA PHE A 28 9.05 25.80 -8.76
C PHE A 28 9.17 26.38 -10.17
N VAL A 29 9.59 25.56 -11.14
CA VAL A 29 9.63 25.95 -12.56
C VAL A 29 8.23 26.26 -13.09
N ALA A 30 7.22 25.44 -12.74
CA ALA A 30 5.82 25.72 -13.07
C ALA A 30 5.36 27.08 -12.52
N TRP A 31 5.65 27.39 -11.25
CA TRP A 31 5.35 28.68 -10.66
C TRP A 31 6.10 29.84 -11.27
N ALA A 32 7.37 29.67 -11.60
CA ALA A 32 8.16 30.72 -12.23
C ALA A 32 7.59 31.09 -13.62
N TRP A 33 7.20 30.10 -14.42
CA TRP A 33 6.90 30.31 -15.85
C TRP A 33 5.45 30.00 -16.24
N LEU A 34 4.97 28.78 -16.03
CA LEU A 34 3.65 28.34 -16.50
C LEU A 34 2.51 29.04 -15.78
N TYR A 35 2.54 29.13 -14.45
CA TYR A 35 1.47 29.80 -13.71
C TYR A 35 1.40 31.30 -13.97
N LYS A 36 2.53 31.93 -14.33
CA LYS A 36 2.52 33.33 -14.81
C LYS A 36 1.76 33.47 -16.12
N PHE A 37 1.96 32.54 -17.05
CA PHE A 37 1.25 32.50 -18.31
C PHE A 37 -0.25 32.20 -18.14
N ILE A 38 -0.56 31.16 -17.36
CA ILE A 38 -1.93 30.73 -17.04
C ILE A 38 -2.72 31.88 -16.40
N GLN A 39 -2.13 32.58 -15.41
CA GLN A 39 -2.77 33.70 -14.74
C GLN A 39 -3.04 34.88 -15.69
N LYS A 40 -2.09 35.16 -16.59
CA LYS A 40 -2.23 36.25 -17.56
C LYS A 40 -3.34 35.94 -18.58
N GLU A 41 -3.28 34.78 -19.21
CA GLU A 41 -4.29 34.33 -20.19
C GLU A 41 -5.68 34.20 -19.56
N GLY A 42 -5.76 33.65 -18.33
CA GLY A 42 -7.02 33.53 -17.60
C GLY A 42 -7.71 34.89 -17.38
N ASN A 43 -6.94 35.91 -16.99
CA ASN A 43 -7.47 37.27 -16.81
C ASN A 43 -7.80 37.98 -18.13
N GLU A 44 -6.93 37.88 -19.14
CA GLU A 44 -7.12 38.56 -20.43
C GLU A 44 -8.32 38.00 -21.20
N ARG A 45 -8.58 36.69 -21.08
CA ARG A 45 -9.65 35.99 -21.80
C ARG A 45 -10.88 35.67 -20.95
N GLY A 46 -10.84 35.97 -19.64
CA GLY A 46 -11.95 35.72 -18.71
C GLY A 46 -12.30 34.23 -18.53
N LEU A 47 -11.29 33.36 -18.59
CA LEU A 47 -11.48 31.91 -18.54
C LEU A 47 -11.67 31.40 -17.11
N ARG A 48 -12.42 30.31 -16.96
CA ARG A 48 -12.68 29.66 -15.66
C ARG A 48 -12.21 28.20 -15.58
N SER A 49 -11.84 27.59 -16.70
CA SER A 49 -11.40 26.20 -16.78
C SER A 49 -10.10 26.07 -17.57
N LEU A 50 -9.31 25.04 -17.23
CA LEU A 50 -8.10 24.67 -17.98
C LEU A 50 -8.42 24.21 -19.41
N SER A 51 -9.53 23.49 -19.58
CA SER A 51 -10.05 23.05 -20.88
C SER A 51 -10.31 24.21 -21.84
N SER A 52 -10.80 25.35 -21.34
CA SER A 52 -10.93 26.58 -22.13
C SER A 52 -9.57 27.23 -22.46
N LEU A 53 -8.56 27.09 -21.60
CA LEU A 53 -7.23 27.67 -21.81
C LEU A 53 -6.50 27.07 -23.01
N VAL A 54 -6.74 25.78 -23.30
CA VAL A 54 -6.16 25.07 -24.44
C VAL A 54 -6.91 25.25 -25.76
N ALA A 55 -8.04 25.96 -25.75
CA ALA A 55 -8.77 26.36 -26.97
C ALA A 55 -8.59 27.86 -27.26
N GLU A 56 -9.00 28.32 -28.44
CA GLU A 56 -9.13 29.76 -28.72
C GLU A 56 -10.54 30.29 -28.44
N LYS A 57 -11.56 29.45 -28.66
CA LYS A 57 -12.97 29.78 -28.46
C LYS A 57 -13.60 28.80 -27.48
N ALA A 58 -14.47 29.32 -26.61
CA ALA A 58 -15.24 28.48 -25.70
C ALA A 58 -16.12 27.49 -26.49
N GLY A 59 -16.16 26.23 -26.04
CA GLY A 59 -16.93 25.16 -26.69
C GLY A 59 -16.33 24.63 -28.00
N ALA A 60 -15.11 25.02 -28.36
CA ALA A 60 -14.40 24.45 -29.50
C ALA A 60 -14.14 22.93 -29.31
N PRO A 61 -13.99 22.16 -30.40
CA PRO A 61 -13.78 20.71 -30.32
C PRO A 61 -12.63 20.30 -29.39
N GLU A 62 -11.52 21.06 -29.40
CA GLU A 62 -10.38 20.82 -28.52
C GLU A 62 -10.69 21.14 -27.05
N ALA A 63 -11.49 22.17 -26.74
CA ALA A 63 -11.93 22.44 -25.37
C ALA A 63 -12.83 21.31 -24.84
N LYS A 64 -13.71 20.77 -25.70
CA LYS A 64 -14.60 19.66 -25.34
C LYS A 64 -13.81 18.39 -25.05
N LEU A 65 -12.83 18.05 -25.90
CA LEU A 65 -11.96 16.91 -25.66
C LEU A 65 -11.14 17.10 -24.37
N ALA A 66 -10.56 18.28 -24.18
CA ALA A 66 -9.84 18.62 -22.95
C ALA A 66 -10.72 18.47 -21.71
N ALA A 67 -11.99 18.89 -21.78
CA ALA A 67 -12.94 18.76 -20.69
C ALA A 67 -13.28 17.29 -20.40
N VAL A 68 -13.51 16.47 -21.43
CA VAL A 68 -13.76 15.02 -21.27
C VAL A 68 -12.56 14.32 -20.63
N LEU A 69 -11.33 14.58 -21.12
CA LEU A 69 -10.11 14.03 -20.56
C LEU A 69 -9.86 14.51 -19.12
N SER A 70 -10.15 15.78 -18.84
CA SER A 70 -10.09 16.34 -17.49
C SER A 70 -11.03 15.62 -16.53
N VAL A 71 -12.30 15.44 -16.93
CA VAL A 71 -13.30 14.73 -16.11
C VAL A 71 -12.89 13.29 -15.86
N PHE A 72 -12.37 12.60 -16.88
CA PHE A 72 -11.92 11.21 -16.76
C PHE A 72 -10.83 11.05 -15.67
N PHE A 73 -9.71 11.78 -15.77
CA PHE A 73 -8.64 11.64 -14.79
C PHE A 73 -8.98 12.24 -13.42
N LEU A 74 -9.73 13.33 -13.36
CA LEU A 74 -10.13 13.92 -12.08
C LEU A 74 -11.16 13.08 -11.33
N ALA A 75 -12.02 12.33 -12.02
CA ALA A 75 -12.92 11.37 -11.38
C ALA A 75 -12.14 10.21 -10.76
N ILE A 76 -11.10 9.69 -11.44
CA ILE A 76 -10.16 8.70 -10.89
C ILE A 76 -9.43 9.27 -9.67
N TYR A 77 -8.97 10.52 -9.76
CA TYR A 77 -8.28 11.16 -8.64
C TYR A 77 -9.21 11.36 -7.43
N ALA A 78 -10.47 11.74 -7.66
CA ALA A 78 -11.47 11.85 -6.61
C ALA A 78 -11.81 10.49 -6.01
N ALA A 79 -11.88 9.44 -6.82
CA ALA A 79 -12.03 8.06 -6.34
C ALA A 79 -10.90 7.68 -5.37
N ALA A 80 -9.65 7.99 -5.72
CA ALA A 80 -8.50 7.74 -4.86
C ALA A 80 -8.61 8.46 -3.50
N GLN A 81 -9.17 9.68 -3.46
CA GLN A 81 -9.41 10.39 -2.19
C GLN A 81 -10.49 9.71 -1.33
N LEU A 82 -11.53 9.18 -1.96
CA LEU A 82 -12.59 8.46 -1.25
C LEU A 82 -12.07 7.13 -0.71
N THR A 83 -11.29 6.38 -1.50
CA THR A 83 -10.64 5.13 -1.05
C THR A 83 -9.69 5.39 0.12
N ALA A 84 -8.88 6.46 0.06
CA ALA A 84 -8.04 6.90 1.16
C ALA A 84 -8.83 7.15 2.46
N GLY A 85 -9.99 7.81 2.37
CA GLY A 85 -10.89 8.00 3.51
C GLY A 85 -11.50 6.69 4.02
N GLY A 86 -11.78 5.74 3.11
CA GLY A 86 -12.23 4.39 3.42
C GLY A 86 -11.21 3.61 4.25
N LYS A 87 -9.97 3.49 3.74
CA LYS A 87 -8.84 2.84 4.42
C LYS A 87 -8.58 3.41 5.81
N ALA A 88 -8.66 4.73 5.96
CA ALA A 88 -8.48 5.38 7.26
C ALA A 88 -9.55 4.98 8.29
N LEU A 89 -10.82 4.90 7.91
CA LEU A 89 -11.88 4.44 8.82
C LEU A 89 -11.82 2.95 9.11
N PHE A 90 -11.36 2.17 8.13
CA PHE A 90 -11.09 0.74 8.32
C PHE A 90 -10.08 0.52 9.43
N VAL A 91 -8.90 1.14 9.35
CA VAL A 91 -7.87 0.96 10.38
C VAL A 91 -8.27 1.56 11.72
N MET A 92 -8.80 2.78 11.73
CA MET A 92 -8.95 3.53 12.99
C MET A 92 -10.24 3.21 13.75
N LEU A 93 -11.30 2.74 13.06
CA LEU A 93 -12.60 2.43 13.68
C LEU A 93 -13.05 0.99 13.44
N ASN A 94 -12.27 0.18 12.71
CA ASN A 94 -12.64 -1.17 12.28
C ASN A 94 -13.98 -1.19 11.50
N TRP A 95 -14.22 -0.16 10.68
CA TRP A 95 -15.42 -0.07 9.84
C TRP A 95 -15.13 -0.57 8.43
N PRO A 96 -16.07 -1.25 7.75
CA PRO A 96 -15.85 -1.67 6.37
C PRO A 96 -15.47 -0.46 5.48
N GLU A 97 -14.46 -0.59 4.62
CA GLU A 97 -13.97 0.51 3.77
C GLU A 97 -15.09 1.16 2.94
N LEU A 98 -16.05 0.35 2.48
CA LEU A 98 -17.26 0.81 1.79
C LEU A 98 -18.02 1.88 2.58
N VAL A 99 -18.16 1.72 3.91
CA VAL A 99 -18.82 2.70 4.77
C VAL A 99 -18.05 4.02 4.76
N GLY A 100 -16.72 3.95 4.81
CA GLY A 100 -15.90 5.15 4.78
C GLY A 100 -15.93 5.88 3.44
N ILE A 101 -15.95 5.16 2.33
CA ILE A 101 -16.16 5.72 0.99
C ILE A 101 -17.52 6.43 0.90
N LEU A 102 -18.59 5.82 1.42
CA LEU A 102 -19.93 6.42 1.42
C LEU A 102 -20.03 7.67 2.31
N ILE A 103 -19.36 7.68 3.46
CA ILE A 103 -19.24 8.87 4.31
C ILE A 103 -18.51 9.97 3.54
N GLY A 104 -17.40 9.63 2.86
CA GLY A 104 -16.67 10.56 2.02
C GLY A 104 -17.53 11.17 0.92
N PHE A 105 -18.31 10.36 0.22
CA PHE A 105 -19.27 10.84 -0.77
C PHE A 105 -20.26 11.87 -0.19
N VAL A 106 -20.87 11.56 0.97
CA VAL A 106 -21.81 12.47 1.64
C VAL A 106 -21.13 13.79 2.01
N LEU A 107 -19.91 13.74 2.56
CA LEU A 107 -19.15 14.94 2.93
C LEU A 107 -18.79 15.79 1.72
N VAL A 108 -18.28 15.18 0.65
CA VAL A 108 -17.93 15.88 -0.60
C VAL A 108 -19.17 16.56 -1.18
N VAL A 109 -20.30 15.83 -1.31
CA VAL A 109 -21.54 16.41 -1.83
C VAL A 109 -22.03 17.56 -0.96
N ALA A 110 -22.01 17.41 0.37
CA ALA A 110 -22.42 18.46 1.29
C ALA A 110 -21.59 19.74 1.10
N TYR A 111 -20.26 19.61 0.99
CA TYR A 111 -19.37 20.76 0.79
C TYR A 111 -19.54 21.41 -0.58
N CYS A 112 -19.58 20.63 -1.66
CA CYS A 112 -19.75 21.18 -3.00
C CYS A 112 -21.10 21.92 -3.13
N TYR A 113 -22.17 21.45 -2.47
CA TYR A 113 -23.49 22.08 -2.50
C TYR A 113 -23.58 23.38 -1.69
N ALA A 114 -22.79 23.49 -0.62
CA ALA A 114 -22.91 24.56 0.36
C ALA A 114 -22.27 25.89 -0.09
N GLY A 115 -21.20 25.89 -0.89
CA GLY A 115 -20.54 27.18 -1.15
C GLY A 115 -19.61 27.34 -2.36
N GLY A 116 -19.53 26.36 -3.25
CA GLY A 116 -18.74 26.46 -4.48
C GLY A 116 -17.26 26.81 -4.25
N ILE A 117 -16.56 27.28 -5.29
CA ILE A 117 -15.10 27.51 -5.24
C ILE A 117 -14.66 28.47 -4.12
N ARG A 118 -15.44 29.52 -3.80
CA ARG A 118 -15.03 30.48 -2.76
C ARG A 118 -15.11 29.90 -1.35
N ALA A 119 -16.16 29.14 -1.04
CA ALA A 119 -16.24 28.51 0.27
C ALA A 119 -15.21 27.40 0.41
N SER A 120 -15.03 26.61 -0.66
CA SER A 120 -13.98 25.57 -0.77
C SER A 120 -12.58 26.13 -0.44
N ILE A 121 -12.21 27.30 -0.97
CA ILE A 121 -10.91 27.92 -0.65
C ILE A 121 -10.74 28.23 0.84
N TRP A 122 -11.80 28.70 1.52
CA TRP A 122 -11.72 29.01 2.96
C TRP A 122 -11.70 27.75 3.82
N THR A 123 -12.47 26.72 3.45
CA THR A 123 -12.44 25.43 4.16
C THR A 123 -11.09 24.76 4.01
N ASP A 124 -10.50 24.78 2.81
CA ASP A 124 -9.16 24.23 2.56
C ASP A 124 -8.08 24.94 3.39
N ALA A 125 -8.15 26.27 3.48
CA ALA A 125 -7.21 27.04 4.28
C ALA A 125 -7.27 26.61 5.76
N ALA A 126 -8.47 26.46 6.32
CA ALA A 126 -8.65 26.00 7.70
C ALA A 126 -8.20 24.54 7.89
N GLN A 127 -8.53 23.65 6.94
CA GLN A 127 -8.18 22.23 6.95
C GLN A 127 -6.66 22.02 6.85
N SER A 128 -5.96 22.85 6.08
CA SER A 128 -4.49 22.78 5.96
C SER A 128 -3.77 23.00 7.30
N CYS A 129 -4.34 23.84 8.19
CA CYS A 129 -3.80 24.04 9.52
C CYS A 129 -3.92 22.78 10.38
N VAL A 130 -5.08 22.11 10.32
CA VAL A 130 -5.31 20.85 11.04
C VAL A 130 -4.37 19.77 10.54
N MET A 131 -4.19 19.67 9.21
CA MET A 131 -3.25 18.74 8.59
C MET A 131 -1.82 18.94 9.09
N ILE A 132 -1.30 20.18 9.06
CA ILE A 132 0.07 20.48 9.54
C ILE A 132 0.21 20.12 11.03
N VAL A 133 -0.73 20.54 11.87
CA VAL A 133 -0.66 20.28 13.32
C VAL A 133 -0.68 18.78 13.63
N GLY A 134 -1.61 18.04 13.00
CA GLY A 134 -1.69 16.59 13.14
C GLY A 134 -0.41 15.90 12.68
N SER A 135 0.13 16.28 11.52
CA SER A 135 1.38 15.73 11.01
C SER A 135 2.60 16.02 11.89
N VAL A 136 2.68 17.22 12.49
CA VAL A 136 3.77 17.56 13.43
C VAL A 136 3.71 16.70 14.68
N ILE A 137 2.51 16.53 15.25
CA ILE A 137 2.31 15.71 16.46
C ILE A 137 2.65 14.25 16.15
N LEU A 138 2.13 13.70 15.06
CA LEU A 138 2.41 12.32 14.67
C LEU A 138 3.90 12.11 14.41
N CYS A 139 4.55 13.01 13.67
CA CYS A 139 5.99 12.92 13.41
C CYS A 139 6.82 12.97 14.69
N TRP A 140 6.46 13.82 15.66
CA TRP A 140 7.14 13.91 16.95
C TRP A 140 7.06 12.60 17.72
N VAL A 141 5.87 12.00 17.79
CA VAL A 141 5.63 10.74 18.50
C VAL A 141 6.27 9.56 17.78
N ALA A 142 6.14 9.51 16.44
CA ALA A 142 6.76 8.48 15.60
C ALA A 142 8.29 8.43 15.81
N LEU A 143 8.95 9.59 15.76
CA LEU A 143 10.39 9.69 16.03
C LEU A 143 10.76 9.21 17.44
N GLY A 144 9.90 9.44 18.44
CA GLY A 144 10.11 8.95 19.79
C GLY A 144 10.11 7.42 19.88
N ASN A 145 9.19 6.76 19.17
CA ASN A 145 9.04 5.30 19.20
C ASN A 145 10.15 4.57 18.44
N VAL A 146 10.70 5.16 17.38
CA VAL A 146 11.78 4.56 16.59
C VAL A 146 13.20 4.89 17.11
N GLY A 147 13.31 5.47 18.32
CA GLY A 147 14.62 5.82 18.90
C GLY A 147 15.30 7.03 18.26
N GLY A 148 14.53 7.94 17.67
CA GLY A 148 15.02 9.13 16.95
C GLY A 148 15.58 8.80 15.56
N PHE A 149 16.34 9.73 14.98
CA PHE A 149 16.91 9.54 13.64
C PHE A 149 17.97 8.43 13.59
N SER A 150 18.73 8.22 14.68
CA SER A 150 19.73 7.14 14.75
C SER A 150 19.04 5.78 14.75
N GLY A 151 18.09 5.57 15.66
CA GLY A 151 17.32 4.32 15.73
C GLY A 151 16.55 4.05 14.45
N MET A 152 15.94 5.06 13.83
CA MET A 152 15.27 4.90 12.54
C MET A 152 16.23 4.41 11.44
N HIS A 153 17.44 4.98 11.36
CA HIS A 153 18.43 4.56 10.36
C HIS A 153 18.93 3.13 10.62
N GLU A 154 19.28 2.83 11.87
CA GLU A 154 19.78 1.51 12.28
C GLU A 154 18.75 0.40 12.02
N ASN A 155 17.47 0.63 12.32
CA ASN A 155 16.41 -0.34 12.07
C ASN A 155 16.10 -0.51 10.58
N LEU A 156 16.15 0.57 9.78
CA LEU A 156 15.97 0.45 8.33
C LEU A 156 17.14 -0.30 7.69
N GLU A 157 18.37 -0.01 8.12
CA GLU A 157 19.57 -0.69 7.63
C GLU A 157 19.58 -2.17 8.01
N SER A 158 19.11 -2.52 9.21
CA SER A 158 18.99 -3.93 9.62
C SER A 158 17.93 -4.71 8.84
N GLN A 159 16.89 -4.04 8.33
CA GLN A 159 15.90 -4.65 7.47
C GLN A 159 16.42 -4.87 6.05
N SER A 160 17.04 -3.85 5.45
CA SER A 160 17.67 -3.93 4.13
C SER A 160 18.57 -2.73 3.88
N ALA A 161 19.76 -2.99 3.33
CA ALA A 161 20.70 -1.94 2.91
C ALA A 161 20.11 -1.03 1.82
N THR A 162 19.13 -1.54 1.04
CA THR A 162 18.42 -0.80 0.00
C THR A 162 17.56 0.32 0.59
N LEU A 163 16.93 0.10 1.75
CA LEU A 163 16.03 1.09 2.38
C LEU A 163 16.76 2.35 2.86
N VAL A 164 18.04 2.24 3.20
CA VAL A 164 18.87 3.38 3.62
C VAL A 164 19.71 3.95 2.48
N ASN A 165 19.58 3.40 1.27
CA ASN A 165 20.26 3.95 0.12
C ASN A 165 19.48 5.11 -0.50
N PHE A 166 20.19 6.18 -0.82
CA PHE A 166 19.61 7.31 -1.52
C PHE A 166 19.45 7.03 -3.02
N LEU A 167 20.24 6.13 -3.59
CA LEU A 167 20.04 5.69 -4.96
C LEU A 167 18.97 4.60 -4.98
N PRO A 168 17.99 4.70 -5.89
CA PRO A 168 17.00 3.64 -6.07
C PRO A 168 17.67 2.38 -6.65
N THR A 169 17.16 1.21 -6.32
CA THR A 169 17.52 -0.06 -6.96
C THR A 169 16.57 -0.38 -8.12
N ASP A 170 16.93 -1.36 -8.95
CA ASP A 170 16.04 -2.02 -9.91
C ASP A 170 15.36 -1.13 -10.97
N ILE A 171 15.89 0.07 -11.22
CA ILE A 171 15.35 0.94 -12.27
C ILE A 171 15.79 0.44 -13.65
N SER A 172 14.88 -0.20 -14.39
CA SER A 172 15.16 -0.81 -15.69
C SER A 172 15.49 0.21 -16.80
N LEU A 173 14.96 1.44 -16.68
CA LEU A 173 15.07 2.49 -17.70
C LEU A 173 16.09 3.61 -17.37
N GLY A 174 16.91 3.43 -16.34
CA GLY A 174 18.01 4.31 -15.98
C GLY A 174 17.64 5.50 -15.07
N ILE A 175 18.63 5.99 -14.33
CA ILE A 175 18.45 7.01 -13.28
C ILE A 175 18.07 8.38 -13.85
N SER A 176 18.52 8.71 -15.06
CA SER A 176 18.21 9.99 -15.68
C SER A 176 16.73 10.09 -16.03
N LEU A 177 16.14 9.00 -16.53
CA LEU A 177 14.73 8.97 -16.88
C LEU A 177 13.86 9.00 -15.63
N TYR A 178 14.30 8.33 -14.56
CA TYR A 178 13.67 8.40 -13.24
C TYR A 178 13.57 9.84 -12.70
N PHE A 179 14.68 10.60 -12.72
CA PHE A 179 14.65 12.02 -12.31
C PHE A 179 13.80 12.89 -13.24
N VAL A 180 13.86 12.66 -14.56
CA VAL A 180 12.99 13.36 -15.51
C VAL A 180 11.52 13.08 -15.22
N ALA A 181 11.17 11.85 -14.85
CA ALA A 181 9.81 11.46 -14.52
C ALA A 181 9.27 12.22 -13.31
N PHE A 182 10.05 12.32 -12.21
CA PHE A 182 9.66 13.15 -11.06
C PHE A 182 9.60 14.64 -11.38
N PHE A 183 10.53 15.15 -12.18
CA PHE A 183 10.53 16.56 -12.58
C PHE A 183 9.27 16.89 -13.37
N LEU A 184 8.91 16.02 -14.33
CA LEU A 184 7.68 16.13 -15.11
C LEU A 184 6.43 15.91 -14.25
N GLY A 185 6.48 15.08 -13.21
CA GLY A 185 5.42 14.95 -12.21
C GLY A 185 5.16 16.27 -11.48
N GLY A 186 6.22 16.91 -10.99
CA GLY A 186 6.14 18.23 -10.36
C GLY A 186 5.65 19.33 -11.30
N LEU A 187 6.16 19.35 -12.53
CA LEU A 187 5.71 20.27 -13.59
C LEU A 187 4.26 19.99 -13.99
N GLY A 188 3.84 18.71 -13.95
CA GLY A 188 2.53 18.16 -14.24
C GLY A 188 1.40 18.76 -13.42
N VAL A 189 1.71 19.29 -12.23
CA VAL A 189 0.75 20.01 -11.39
C VAL A 189 0.16 21.23 -12.12
N ALA A 190 0.92 21.88 -13.00
CA ALA A 190 0.41 22.97 -13.84
C ALA A 190 -0.61 22.53 -14.90
N GLY A 191 -0.71 21.23 -15.16
CA GLY A 191 -1.72 20.61 -16.02
C GLY A 191 -2.99 20.20 -15.26
N GLN A 192 -3.10 20.44 -13.95
CA GLN A 192 -4.26 20.01 -13.16
C GLN A 192 -5.38 21.08 -13.15
N PRO A 193 -6.59 20.78 -13.67
CA PRO A 193 -7.68 21.77 -13.77
C PRO A 193 -8.09 22.43 -12.44
N GLN A 194 -8.10 21.67 -11.34
CA GLN A 194 -8.43 22.14 -9.99
C GLN A 194 -7.41 23.14 -9.43
N VAL A 195 -6.13 23.00 -9.79
CA VAL A 195 -5.08 23.95 -9.40
C VAL A 195 -5.10 25.18 -10.31
N VAL A 196 -5.20 24.93 -11.62
CA VAL A 196 -5.20 25.98 -12.65
C VAL A 196 -6.38 26.95 -12.48
N SER A 197 -7.58 26.44 -12.18
CA SER A 197 -8.76 27.28 -11.95
C SER A 197 -8.55 28.26 -10.81
N ARG A 198 -7.86 27.87 -9.72
CA ARG A 198 -7.50 28.76 -8.61
C ARG A 198 -6.48 29.81 -9.05
N VAL A 199 -5.44 29.43 -9.78
CA VAL A 199 -4.42 30.36 -10.28
C VAL A 199 -5.02 31.41 -11.23
N MET A 200 -6.00 31.02 -12.05
CA MET A 200 -6.73 31.95 -12.93
C MET A 200 -7.54 33.00 -12.18
N THR A 201 -7.92 32.76 -10.92
CA THR A 201 -8.64 33.76 -10.10
C THR A 201 -7.75 34.88 -9.55
N LEU A 202 -6.43 34.73 -9.64
CA LEU A 202 -5.46 35.69 -9.11
C LEU A 202 -5.40 36.94 -10.00
N LYS A 203 -5.63 38.11 -9.41
CA LYS A 203 -5.80 39.38 -10.16
C LYS A 203 -4.49 39.96 -10.68
N SER A 204 -3.38 39.73 -9.99
CA SER A 204 -2.08 40.32 -10.34
C SER A 204 -0.91 39.35 -10.22
N ASP A 205 0.22 39.66 -10.88
CA ASP A 205 1.49 38.92 -10.71
C ASP A 205 2.02 39.00 -9.27
N LYS A 206 1.69 40.08 -8.54
CA LYS A 206 2.02 40.20 -7.11
C LYS A 206 1.27 39.14 -6.30
N ASP A 207 -0.03 38.99 -6.53
CA ASP A 207 -0.86 37.98 -5.85
C ASP A 207 -0.38 36.57 -6.19
N ARG A 208 0.03 36.34 -7.45
CA ARG A 208 0.64 35.07 -7.90
C ARG A 208 1.95 34.76 -7.17
N LYS A 209 2.85 35.73 -7.03
CA LYS A 209 4.10 35.54 -6.29
C LYS A 209 3.84 35.28 -4.80
N GLN A 210 2.85 35.94 -4.22
CA GLN A 210 2.43 35.68 -2.84
C GLN A 210 1.86 34.26 -2.70
N ALA A 211 0.99 33.83 -3.62
CA ALA A 211 0.45 32.47 -3.64
C ALA A 211 1.57 31.41 -3.79
N MET A 212 2.57 31.67 -4.63
CA MET A 212 3.76 30.82 -4.76
C MET A 212 4.51 30.66 -3.44
N ILE A 213 4.73 31.76 -2.69
CA ILE A 213 5.41 31.70 -1.40
C ILE A 213 4.61 30.84 -0.42
N TRP A 214 3.31 31.11 -0.26
CA TRP A 214 2.46 30.33 0.65
C TRP A 214 2.39 28.85 0.27
N PHE A 215 2.36 28.55 -1.03
CA PHE A 215 2.42 27.18 -1.52
C PHE A 215 3.67 26.45 -1.02
N PHE A 216 4.87 27.00 -1.19
CA PHE A 216 6.11 26.34 -0.74
C PHE A 216 6.28 26.33 0.78
N VAL A 217 5.83 27.38 1.48
CA VAL A 217 5.90 27.42 2.95
C VAL A 217 5.04 26.33 3.58
N TRP A 218 3.91 25.96 2.94
CA TRP A 218 3.05 24.88 3.44
C TRP A 218 3.49 23.51 2.92
N GLN A 219 3.84 23.41 1.63
CA GLN A 219 4.17 22.15 0.98
C GLN A 219 5.48 21.54 1.49
N THR A 220 6.54 22.34 1.63
CA THR A 220 7.88 21.81 1.93
C THR A 220 7.96 21.18 3.33
N PRO A 221 7.49 21.83 4.42
CA PRO A 221 7.45 21.19 5.73
C PRO A 221 6.55 19.97 5.74
N PHE A 222 5.42 20.03 5.02
CA PHE A 222 4.48 18.93 4.95
C PHE A 222 5.10 17.68 4.31
N ILE A 223 5.81 17.81 3.18
CA ILE A 223 6.55 16.68 2.57
C ILE A 223 7.57 16.10 3.56
N ALA A 224 8.33 16.95 4.25
CA ALA A 224 9.36 16.49 5.19
C ALA A 224 8.75 15.70 6.36
N LEU A 225 7.61 16.15 6.89
CA LEU A 225 6.88 15.44 7.95
C LEU A 225 6.36 14.08 7.47
N MET A 226 5.73 14.02 6.29
CA MET A 226 5.24 12.76 5.72
C MET A 226 6.38 11.80 5.39
N PHE A 227 7.54 12.32 4.99
CA PHE A 227 8.74 11.51 4.76
C PHE A 227 9.19 10.79 6.03
N ILE A 228 9.31 11.53 7.14
CA ILE A 228 9.68 10.95 8.43
C ILE A 228 8.63 9.93 8.91
N VAL A 229 7.35 10.26 8.77
CA VAL A 229 6.26 9.35 9.16
C VAL A 229 6.26 8.07 8.33
N GLY A 230 6.53 8.12 7.02
CA GLY A 230 6.62 6.93 6.18
C GLY A 230 7.80 6.04 6.53
N LEU A 231 8.97 6.61 6.79
CA LEU A 231 10.13 5.85 7.26
C LEU A 231 9.87 5.22 8.62
N ALA A 232 9.29 5.96 9.56
CA ALA A 232 8.94 5.43 10.87
C ALA A 232 7.88 4.31 10.78
N SER A 233 6.94 4.42 9.83
CA SER A 233 5.96 3.36 9.57
C SER A 233 6.64 2.07 9.09
N ARG A 234 7.67 2.17 8.22
CA ARG A 234 8.45 1.00 7.77
C ARG A 234 9.29 0.36 8.87
N VAL A 235 9.76 1.16 9.83
CA VAL A 235 10.46 0.63 11.00
C VAL A 235 9.51 -0.16 11.92
N LEU A 236 8.28 0.33 12.10
CA LEU A 236 7.36 -0.21 13.11
C LEU A 236 6.46 -1.33 12.57
N PHE A 237 6.15 -1.32 11.27
CA PHE A 237 5.34 -2.34 10.62
C PHE A 237 6.22 -3.07 9.61
N THR A 238 6.54 -4.33 9.89
CA THR A 238 7.44 -5.15 9.06
C THR A 238 6.75 -6.34 8.41
N ASP A 239 5.51 -6.63 8.79
CA ASP A 239 4.73 -7.76 8.29
C ASP A 239 4.60 -7.71 6.76
N GLY A 240 4.78 -8.86 6.11
CA GLY A 240 4.81 -9.00 4.66
C GLY A 240 3.54 -8.57 3.94
N ASP A 241 2.38 -8.88 4.51
CA ASP A 241 1.05 -8.56 3.98
C ASP A 241 0.52 -7.19 4.46
N PHE A 242 1.38 -6.38 5.10
CA PHE A 242 0.97 -5.05 5.54
C PHE A 242 0.79 -4.11 4.34
N ASP A 243 -0.45 -3.67 4.10
CA ASP A 243 -0.71 -2.61 3.13
C ASP A 243 -0.01 -1.32 3.59
N ALA A 244 1.06 -0.96 2.87
CA ALA A 244 1.89 0.21 3.11
C ALA A 244 1.08 1.52 3.21
N GLU A 245 -0.08 1.60 2.55
CA GLU A 245 -0.97 2.76 2.63
C GLU A 245 -1.68 2.91 3.98
N LEU A 246 -1.74 1.83 4.77
CA LEU A 246 -2.29 1.81 6.12
C LEU A 246 -1.28 2.27 7.19
N GLY A 247 -0.02 2.50 6.81
CA GLY A 247 1.07 2.86 7.71
C GLY A 247 0.77 4.06 8.62
N LEU A 248 0.25 5.16 8.05
CA LEU A 248 -0.08 6.35 8.86
C LEU A 248 -1.25 6.11 9.83
N PRO A 249 -2.40 5.56 9.39
CA PRO A 249 -3.48 5.20 10.30
C PRO A 249 -3.06 4.23 11.41
N ALA A 250 -2.30 3.18 11.09
CA ALA A 250 -1.82 2.19 12.06
C ALA A 250 -0.87 2.83 13.07
N LEU A 251 0.10 3.62 12.59
CA LEU A 251 1.02 4.36 13.44
C LEU A 251 0.29 5.27 14.43
N ALA A 252 -0.76 5.94 13.98
CA ALA A 252 -1.55 6.80 14.84
C ALA A 252 -2.29 5.99 15.93
N MET A 253 -2.84 4.83 15.59
CA MET A 253 -3.54 3.95 16.53
C MET A 253 -2.62 3.42 17.63
N ASP A 254 -1.41 3.00 17.27
CA ASP A 254 -0.48 2.37 18.22
C ASP A 254 0.23 3.37 19.12
N THR A 255 0.44 4.60 18.62
CA THR A 255 1.32 5.55 19.28
C THR A 255 0.62 6.74 19.94
N LEU A 256 -0.64 7.04 19.57
CA LEU A 256 -1.36 8.20 20.10
C LEU A 256 -2.50 7.81 21.06
N PRO A 257 -2.78 8.64 22.08
CA PRO A 257 -4.00 8.49 22.87
C PRO A 257 -5.23 8.77 22.01
N ALA A 258 -6.42 8.35 22.45
CA ALA A 258 -7.68 8.46 21.70
C ALA A 258 -7.96 9.86 21.12
N LEU A 259 -7.60 10.94 21.84
CA LEU A 259 -7.75 12.31 21.33
C LEU A 259 -6.81 12.59 20.14
N GLY A 260 -5.57 12.09 20.20
CA GLY A 260 -4.60 12.20 19.11
C GLY A 260 -5.01 11.38 17.89
N VAL A 261 -5.49 10.14 18.11
CA VAL A 261 -6.09 9.30 17.06
C VAL A 261 -7.23 10.06 16.34
N GLY A 262 -8.16 10.64 17.09
CA GLY A 262 -9.25 11.45 16.53
C GLY A 262 -8.75 12.67 15.74
N MET A 263 -7.66 13.31 16.18
CA MET A 263 -7.04 14.44 15.46
C MET A 263 -6.40 14.01 14.14
N ILE A 264 -5.71 12.86 14.11
CA ILE A 264 -5.13 12.31 12.87
C ILE A 264 -6.24 11.89 11.91
N LEU A 265 -7.28 11.23 12.40
CA LEU A 265 -8.45 10.88 11.60
C LEU A 265 -9.06 12.15 10.98
N ALA A 266 -9.25 13.21 11.78
CA ALA A 266 -9.74 14.50 11.28
C ALA A 266 -8.78 15.13 10.25
N SER A 267 -7.47 14.96 10.39
CA SER A 267 -6.45 15.43 9.44
C SER A 267 -6.51 14.69 8.10
N ILE A 268 -6.69 13.36 8.13
CA ILE A 268 -6.85 12.54 6.92
C ILE A 268 -8.13 12.95 6.17
N PHE A 269 -9.26 13.10 6.88
CA PHE A 269 -10.51 13.58 6.29
C PHE A 269 -10.39 15.01 5.77
N ALA A 270 -9.70 15.89 6.48
CA ALA A 270 -9.42 17.25 6.02
C ALA A 270 -8.65 17.25 4.69
N ALA A 271 -7.63 16.40 4.56
CA ALA A 271 -6.80 16.28 3.35
C ALA A 271 -7.55 15.67 2.16
N THR A 272 -8.25 14.57 2.39
CA THR A 272 -8.95 13.82 1.33
C THR A 272 -10.19 14.58 0.85
N MET A 273 -11.00 15.14 1.76
CA MET A 273 -12.25 15.81 1.40
C MET A 273 -12.02 17.16 0.70
N SER A 274 -11.04 17.96 1.12
CA SER A 274 -10.67 19.21 0.42
C SER A 274 -10.23 18.95 -1.03
N THR A 275 -9.45 17.89 -1.20
CA THR A 275 -8.92 17.47 -2.50
C THR A 275 -10.05 16.94 -3.40
N ALA A 276 -10.90 16.06 -2.86
CA ALA A 276 -12.06 15.50 -3.58
C ALA A 276 -13.07 16.59 -3.99
N ASP A 277 -13.40 17.52 -3.08
CA ASP A 277 -14.25 18.69 -3.40
C ASP A 277 -13.67 19.49 -4.57
N SER A 278 -12.39 19.82 -4.52
CA SER A 278 -11.71 20.57 -5.58
C SER A 278 -11.74 19.87 -6.93
N GLN A 279 -11.58 18.54 -6.95
CA GLN A 279 -11.63 17.73 -8.17
C GLN A 279 -13.05 17.65 -8.72
N VAL A 280 -14.05 17.40 -7.87
CA VAL A 280 -15.46 17.34 -8.26
C VAL A 280 -15.94 18.69 -8.78
N LEU A 281 -15.56 19.80 -8.14
CA LEU A 281 -15.86 21.15 -8.62
C LEU A 281 -15.16 21.46 -9.96
N ALA A 282 -13.92 21.03 -10.14
CA ALA A 282 -13.22 21.19 -11.41
C ALA A 282 -13.85 20.38 -12.55
N CYS A 283 -14.27 19.14 -12.29
CA CYS A 283 -15.08 18.34 -13.21
C CYS A 283 -16.42 19.02 -13.53
N THR A 284 -17.10 19.54 -12.51
CA THR A 284 -18.35 20.28 -12.70
C THR A 284 -18.13 21.46 -13.64
N ALA A 285 -17.10 22.27 -13.39
CA ALA A 285 -16.76 23.41 -14.24
C ALA A 285 -16.40 22.97 -15.67
N ALA A 286 -15.65 21.90 -15.86
CA ALA A 286 -15.33 21.37 -17.19
C ALA A 286 -16.60 20.95 -17.96
N ILE A 287 -17.56 20.32 -17.28
CA ILE A 287 -18.83 19.92 -17.90
C ILE A 287 -19.71 21.14 -18.22
N THR A 288 -19.89 22.05 -17.26
CA THR A 288 -20.82 23.18 -17.39
C THR A 288 -20.29 24.33 -18.22
N ASP A 289 -18.97 24.57 -18.26
CA ASP A 289 -18.38 25.69 -18.98
C ASP A 289 -17.84 25.28 -20.36
N ASP A 290 -17.45 24.02 -20.57
CA ASP A 290 -16.83 23.58 -21.84
C ASP A 290 -17.65 22.56 -22.65
N ILE A 291 -18.22 21.52 -22.01
CA ILE A 291 -18.99 20.48 -22.72
C ILE A 291 -20.40 20.98 -23.07
N LYS A 292 -21.10 21.54 -22.07
CA LYS A 292 -22.45 22.10 -22.19
C LYS A 292 -22.50 23.53 -21.61
N PRO A 293 -21.92 24.53 -22.31
CA PRO A 293 -21.87 25.93 -21.85
C PRO A 293 -23.24 26.54 -21.49
N GLU A 294 -24.31 26.02 -22.09
CA GLU A 294 -25.70 26.39 -21.80
C GLU A 294 -26.11 26.16 -20.33
N TRP A 295 -25.42 25.27 -19.61
CA TRP A 295 -25.73 24.93 -18.21
C TRP A 295 -25.01 25.82 -17.18
N ARG A 296 -24.07 26.66 -17.63
CA ARG A 296 -23.19 27.46 -16.77
C ARG A 296 -23.93 28.36 -15.77
N GLU A 297 -25.04 28.96 -16.17
CA GLU A 297 -25.83 29.86 -15.32
C GLU A 297 -26.99 29.15 -14.60
N ASP A 298 -27.28 27.90 -14.97
CA ASP A 298 -28.31 27.10 -14.32
C ASP A 298 -27.76 26.40 -13.08
N HIS A 299 -27.89 27.10 -11.96
CA HIS A 299 -27.44 26.63 -10.65
C HIS A 299 -28.05 25.27 -10.25
N LYS A 300 -29.28 24.94 -10.69
CA LYS A 300 -29.90 23.64 -10.38
C LYS A 300 -29.21 22.53 -11.16
N THR A 301 -28.92 22.77 -12.44
CA THR A 301 -28.22 21.79 -13.29
C THR A 301 -26.77 21.63 -12.85
N THR A 302 -26.06 22.72 -12.52
CA THR A 302 -24.69 22.66 -11.97
C THR A 302 -24.61 21.78 -10.73
N LYS A 303 -25.53 21.96 -9.75
CA LYS A 303 -25.56 21.11 -8.55
C LYS A 303 -25.83 19.64 -8.87
N LYS A 304 -26.73 19.35 -9.82
CA LYS A 304 -26.95 17.97 -10.29
C LYS A 304 -25.71 17.36 -10.93
N VAL A 305 -24.99 18.13 -11.77
CA VAL A 305 -23.74 17.69 -12.39
C VAL A 305 -22.70 17.36 -11.31
N THR A 306 -22.53 18.21 -10.30
CA THR A 306 -21.67 17.95 -9.15
C THR A 306 -22.02 16.64 -8.45
N LEU A 307 -23.31 16.38 -8.20
CA LEU A 307 -23.77 15.13 -7.60
C LEU A 307 -23.42 13.91 -8.46
N TYR A 308 -23.66 13.98 -9.78
CA TYR A 308 -23.35 12.89 -10.69
C TYR A 308 -21.84 12.63 -10.80
N VAL A 309 -21.01 13.67 -10.78
CA VAL A 309 -19.55 13.53 -10.77
C VAL A 309 -19.09 12.89 -9.46
N ALA A 310 -19.58 13.34 -8.31
CA ALA A 310 -19.25 12.75 -7.02
C ALA A 310 -19.70 11.27 -6.96
N ALA A 311 -20.89 10.97 -7.48
CA ALA A 311 -21.39 9.59 -7.56
C ALA A 311 -20.53 8.73 -8.49
N ALA A 312 -20.11 9.25 -9.65
CA ALA A 312 -19.21 8.55 -10.56
C ALA A 312 -17.85 8.26 -9.92
N ALA A 313 -17.25 9.23 -9.22
CA ALA A 313 -16.00 9.02 -8.47
C ALA A 313 -16.17 7.96 -7.37
N THR A 314 -17.31 7.98 -6.67
CA THR A 314 -17.65 6.97 -5.65
C THR A 314 -17.79 5.58 -6.25
N LEU A 315 -18.45 5.45 -7.41
CA LEU A 315 -18.58 4.18 -8.13
C LEU A 315 -17.22 3.65 -8.60
N ILE A 316 -16.31 4.52 -9.05
CA ILE A 316 -14.94 4.13 -9.41
C ILE A 316 -14.19 3.62 -8.17
N SER A 317 -14.31 4.30 -7.04
CA SER A 317 -13.69 3.89 -5.77
C SER A 317 -14.23 2.53 -5.29
N ILE A 318 -15.56 2.33 -5.33
CA ILE A 318 -16.20 1.05 -4.98
C ILE A 318 -15.77 -0.05 -5.95
N ALA A 319 -15.69 0.22 -7.26
CA ALA A 319 -15.21 -0.76 -8.22
C ALA A 319 -13.75 -1.16 -7.95
N GLY A 320 -12.91 -0.21 -7.51
CA GLY A 320 -11.54 -0.46 -7.09
C GLY A 320 -11.41 -1.49 -5.97
N LEU A 321 -12.32 -1.48 -4.98
CA LEU A 321 -12.33 -2.45 -3.87
C LEU A 321 -12.50 -3.91 -4.33
N TYR A 322 -13.11 -4.14 -5.49
CA TYR A 322 -13.39 -5.49 -6.00
C TYR A 322 -12.42 -5.92 -7.10
N ILE A 323 -11.44 -5.09 -7.43
CA ILE A 323 -10.42 -5.37 -8.44
C ILE A 323 -9.08 -5.45 -7.70
N PRO A 324 -8.33 -6.56 -7.79
CA PRO A 324 -7.02 -6.66 -7.14
C PRO A 324 -6.10 -5.49 -7.53
N GLY A 325 -5.58 -4.76 -6.53
CA GLY A 325 -4.76 -3.55 -6.71
C GLY A 325 -5.50 -2.31 -7.18
N GLY A 326 -6.81 -2.39 -7.41
CA GLY A 326 -7.68 -1.30 -7.88
C GLY A 326 -7.99 -0.26 -6.80
N ASP A 327 -7.71 -0.57 -5.54
CA ASP A 327 -7.88 0.28 -4.36
C ASP A 327 -6.60 1.06 -3.99
N SER A 328 -5.47 0.80 -4.67
CA SER A 328 -4.20 1.51 -4.44
C SER A 328 -4.35 3.01 -4.67
N VAL A 329 -4.30 3.78 -3.58
CA VAL A 329 -4.46 5.24 -3.61
C VAL A 329 -3.30 5.86 -4.38
N PHE A 330 -2.06 5.41 -4.17
CA PHE A 330 -0.89 5.94 -4.85
C PHE A 330 -1.00 5.76 -6.36
N THR A 331 -1.30 4.55 -6.84
CA THR A 331 -1.40 4.24 -8.27
C THR A 331 -2.49 5.05 -8.96
N LEU A 332 -3.67 5.17 -8.36
CA LEU A 332 -4.76 5.98 -8.89
C LEU A 332 -4.39 7.48 -8.97
N VAL A 333 -3.73 8.01 -7.93
CA VAL A 333 -3.26 9.40 -7.90
C VAL A 333 -2.19 9.63 -8.96
N VAL A 334 -1.23 8.71 -9.09
CA VAL A 334 -0.16 8.78 -10.09
C VAL A 334 -0.77 8.78 -11.49
N LEU A 335 -1.65 7.83 -11.81
CA LEU A 335 -2.31 7.77 -13.11
C LEU A 335 -3.03 9.10 -13.44
N ALA A 336 -3.77 9.65 -12.48
CA ALA A 336 -4.51 10.88 -12.69
C ALA A 336 -3.62 12.13 -12.85
N VAL A 337 -2.67 12.34 -11.92
CA VAL A 337 -1.80 13.53 -11.91
C VAL A 337 -0.89 13.53 -13.11
N TYR A 338 -0.24 12.41 -13.39
CA TYR A 338 0.75 12.29 -14.45
C TYR A 338 0.08 12.18 -15.82
N GLY A 339 -1.12 11.61 -15.91
CA GLY A 339 -1.95 11.61 -17.12
C GLY A 339 -2.38 13.02 -17.52
N LEU A 340 -2.94 13.80 -16.59
CA LEU A 340 -3.29 15.22 -16.82
C LEU A 340 -2.05 16.06 -17.15
N GLY A 341 -0.96 15.84 -16.42
CA GLY A 341 0.33 16.48 -16.69
C GLY A 341 0.81 16.21 -18.12
N GLY A 342 0.78 14.94 -18.54
CA GLY A 342 1.17 14.51 -19.89
C GLY A 342 0.33 15.14 -21.00
N ILE A 343 -0.97 15.33 -20.79
CA ILE A 343 -1.89 15.89 -21.79
C ILE A 343 -1.76 17.41 -21.87
N PHE A 344 -1.76 18.10 -20.72
CA PHE A 344 -1.90 19.56 -20.70
C PHE A 344 -0.57 20.31 -20.66
N VAL A 345 0.46 19.81 -19.98
CA VAL A 345 1.72 20.54 -19.86
C VAL A 345 2.39 20.80 -21.22
N PRO A 346 2.49 19.83 -22.14
CA PRO A 346 3.07 20.08 -23.46
C PRO A 346 2.33 21.18 -24.22
N LEU A 347 0.98 21.12 -24.23
CA LEU A 347 0.15 22.14 -24.87
C LEU A 347 0.34 23.53 -24.25
N LEU A 348 0.40 23.60 -22.92
CA LEU A 348 0.64 24.86 -22.21
C LEU A 348 2.03 25.40 -22.48
N ILE A 349 3.06 24.56 -22.59
CA ILE A 349 4.42 24.96 -22.95
C ILE A 349 4.43 25.53 -24.38
N ILE A 350 3.85 24.83 -25.35
CA ILE A 350 3.80 25.30 -26.75
C ILE A 350 3.08 26.65 -26.85
N ARG A 351 1.94 26.81 -26.17
CA ARG A 351 1.20 28.08 -26.09
C ARG A 351 2.00 29.18 -25.37
N TRP A 352 2.69 28.84 -24.29
CA TRP A 352 3.58 29.77 -23.58
C TRP A 352 4.76 30.23 -24.45
N MET A 353 5.28 29.34 -25.29
CA MET A 353 6.30 29.65 -26.31
C MET A 353 5.75 30.55 -27.42
N GLY A 354 4.44 30.82 -27.45
CA GLY A 354 3.81 31.73 -28.40
C GLY A 354 3.33 31.06 -29.68
N TYR A 355 3.39 29.73 -29.77
CA TYR A 355 2.76 28.99 -30.86
C TYR A 355 1.31 28.67 -30.47
N LYS A 356 0.35 29.05 -31.32
CA LYS A 356 -1.07 28.79 -31.08
C LYS A 356 -1.52 27.63 -31.99
N PRO A 357 -1.53 26.39 -31.49
CA PRO A 357 -2.00 25.26 -32.28
C PRO A 357 -3.50 25.41 -32.57
N ASP A 358 -3.89 25.10 -33.81
CA ASP A 358 -5.31 25.04 -34.17
C ASP A 358 -6.03 23.85 -33.48
N SER A 359 -7.34 23.77 -33.69
CA SER A 359 -8.18 22.73 -33.06
C SER A 359 -7.68 21.32 -33.36
N PHE A 360 -7.38 21.03 -34.63
CA PHE A 360 -6.96 19.68 -35.05
C PHE A 360 -5.58 19.32 -34.47
N HIS A 361 -4.62 20.25 -34.53
CA HIS A 361 -3.29 20.09 -33.92
C HIS A 361 -3.41 19.80 -32.42
N SER A 362 -4.20 20.61 -31.70
CA SER A 362 -4.40 20.44 -30.26
C SER A 362 -5.03 19.09 -29.91
N ILE A 363 -6.00 18.62 -30.71
CA ILE A 363 -6.63 17.31 -30.57
C ILE A 363 -5.61 16.18 -30.76
N VAL A 364 -4.80 16.24 -31.82
CA VAL A 364 -3.76 15.24 -32.09
C VAL A 364 -2.78 15.14 -30.91
N MET A 365 -2.32 16.27 -30.38
CA MET A 365 -1.43 16.29 -29.21
C MET A 365 -2.07 15.63 -27.97
N MET A 366 -3.33 15.94 -27.66
CA MET A 366 -4.02 15.36 -26.50
C MET A 366 -4.26 13.85 -26.66
N ILE A 367 -4.67 13.41 -27.85
CA ILE A 367 -4.92 11.98 -28.12
C ILE A 367 -3.61 11.20 -28.08
N SER A 368 -2.53 11.74 -28.67
CA SER A 368 -1.20 11.12 -28.59
C SER A 368 -0.70 11.01 -27.15
N ALA A 369 -0.83 12.06 -26.34
CA ALA A 369 -0.49 11.99 -24.91
C ALA A 369 -1.35 10.97 -24.15
N PHE A 370 -2.66 11.01 -24.32
CA PHE A 370 -3.59 10.07 -23.67
C PHE A 370 -3.24 8.63 -24.03
N THR A 371 -3.02 8.36 -25.31
CA THR A 371 -2.68 7.01 -25.79
C THR A 371 -1.32 6.57 -25.26
N GLY A 372 -0.32 7.47 -25.21
CA GLY A 372 0.98 7.19 -24.59
C GLY A 372 0.86 6.83 -23.12
N VAL A 373 0.07 7.57 -22.34
CA VAL A 373 -0.19 7.30 -20.92
C VAL A 373 -0.86 5.94 -20.72
N ILE A 374 -1.95 5.66 -21.46
CA ILE A 374 -2.72 4.43 -21.29
C ILE A 374 -1.94 3.20 -21.75
N ILE A 375 -1.30 3.24 -22.92
CA ILE A 375 -0.48 2.11 -23.40
C ILE A 375 0.66 1.83 -22.42
N TRP A 376 1.34 2.87 -21.92
CA TRP A 376 2.43 2.68 -20.96
C TRP A 376 1.96 2.06 -19.65
N THR A 377 0.80 2.50 -19.15
CA THR A 377 0.20 1.95 -17.93
C THR A 377 -0.22 0.48 -18.13
N LEU A 378 -0.82 0.15 -19.28
CA LEU A 378 -1.25 -1.23 -19.60
C LEU A 378 -0.08 -2.19 -19.81
N LEU A 379 1.10 -1.69 -20.19
CA LEU A 379 2.32 -2.50 -20.35
C LEU A 379 3.04 -2.80 -19.03
N GLY A 380 2.55 -2.29 -17.89
CA GLY A 380 3.22 -2.46 -16.58
C GLY A 380 4.46 -1.59 -16.40
N LEU A 381 4.86 -0.80 -17.40
CA LEU A 381 6.05 0.06 -17.35
C LEU A 381 5.87 1.31 -16.47
N GLY A 382 4.68 1.47 -15.86
CA GLY A 382 4.37 2.57 -14.96
C GLY A 382 5.12 2.53 -13.63
N GLU A 383 5.61 1.34 -13.24
CA GLU A 383 6.39 1.13 -12.03
C GLU A 383 7.82 1.67 -12.17
N ASP A 384 8.45 1.46 -13.33
CA ASP A 384 9.78 1.99 -13.65
C ASP A 384 9.77 3.51 -13.88
N VAL A 385 8.86 3.96 -14.75
CA VAL A 385 8.81 5.35 -15.21
C VAL A 385 7.36 5.82 -15.27
N PHE A 386 7.11 6.93 -14.57
CA PHE A 386 5.77 7.49 -14.53
C PHE A 386 5.18 7.74 -15.93
N PRO A 387 3.88 7.45 -16.12
CA PRO A 387 3.21 7.60 -17.41
C PRO A 387 3.26 9.01 -18.03
N SER A 388 3.63 10.05 -17.26
CA SER A 388 3.82 11.40 -17.81
C SER A 388 4.92 11.47 -18.84
N VAL A 389 6.02 10.71 -18.67
CA VAL A 389 7.17 10.78 -19.58
C VAL A 389 6.78 10.39 -21.02
N PRO A 390 6.20 9.20 -21.27
CA PRO A 390 5.73 8.84 -22.60
C PRO A 390 4.57 9.73 -23.06
N GLY A 391 3.69 10.18 -22.16
CA GLY A 391 2.62 11.12 -22.51
C GLY A 391 3.13 12.46 -23.05
N VAL A 392 4.05 13.09 -22.32
CA VAL A 392 4.72 14.34 -22.71
C VAL A 392 5.52 14.13 -24.00
N GLY A 393 6.28 13.03 -24.09
CA GLY A 393 7.06 12.66 -25.27
C GLY A 393 6.19 12.50 -26.52
N ALA A 394 5.05 11.79 -26.40
CA ALA A 394 4.11 11.59 -27.49
C ALA A 394 3.46 12.91 -27.94
N ALA A 395 3.06 13.78 -27.02
CA ALA A 395 2.53 15.10 -27.36
C ALA A 395 3.55 15.97 -28.11
N PHE A 396 4.78 16.11 -27.61
CA PHE A 396 5.82 16.89 -28.29
C PHE A 396 6.20 16.29 -29.65
N THR A 397 6.27 14.95 -29.74
CA THR A 397 6.53 14.27 -31.02
C THR A 397 5.44 14.58 -32.03
N SER A 398 4.17 14.46 -31.64
CA SER A 398 3.04 14.77 -32.50
C SER A 398 3.02 16.25 -32.93
N HIS A 399 3.40 17.18 -32.04
CA HIS A 399 3.54 18.60 -32.35
C HIS A 399 4.59 18.84 -33.44
N ILE A 400 5.78 18.25 -33.28
CA ILE A 400 6.87 18.39 -34.25
C ILE A 400 6.47 17.80 -35.61
N VAL A 401 5.87 16.60 -35.63
CA VAL A 401 5.38 15.97 -36.86
C VAL A 401 4.34 16.84 -37.55
N MET A 402 3.39 17.40 -36.81
CA MET A 402 2.35 18.30 -37.36
C MET A 402 2.94 19.61 -37.89
N CYS A 403 3.98 20.16 -37.27
CA CYS A 403 4.69 21.33 -37.77
C CYS A 403 5.49 21.02 -39.06
N LEU A 404 6.02 19.81 -39.21
CA LEU A 404 6.78 19.41 -40.40
C LEU A 404 5.88 19.02 -41.59
N MET A 405 4.70 18.44 -41.34
CA MET A 405 3.83 17.93 -42.40
C MET A 405 2.83 18.98 -42.93
N ARG A 406 2.46 19.99 -42.13
CA ARG A 406 1.43 20.97 -42.53
C ARG A 406 2.05 22.26 -43.05
N ASN A 407 1.68 22.61 -44.28
CA ASN A 407 2.03 23.90 -44.90
C ASN A 407 1.40 25.11 -44.18
N ASP A 408 0.27 24.91 -43.49
CA ASP A 408 -0.45 25.95 -42.73
C ASP A 408 0.10 26.18 -41.32
N SER A 409 1.02 25.34 -40.85
CA SER A 409 1.68 25.53 -39.56
C SER A 409 2.64 26.71 -39.62
N ALA A 410 2.74 27.49 -38.55
CA ALA A 410 3.74 28.56 -38.47
C ALA A 410 5.14 28.00 -38.79
N SER A 411 5.95 28.75 -39.54
CA SER A 411 7.29 28.33 -39.97
C SER A 411 8.23 27.97 -38.81
N ASN A 412 7.90 28.45 -37.59
CA ASN A 412 8.60 28.14 -36.36
C ASN A 412 7.73 27.27 -35.41
N PRO A 413 8.13 26.01 -35.13
CA PRO A 413 7.47 25.16 -34.14
C PRO A 413 7.43 25.77 -32.73
N PHE A 414 8.37 26.66 -32.41
CA PHE A 414 8.55 27.24 -31.08
C PHE A 414 7.98 28.66 -30.93
N GLY A 415 7.09 29.06 -31.83
CA GLY A 415 6.35 30.31 -31.74
C GLY A 415 7.25 31.55 -31.75
N ARG A 416 7.30 32.27 -30.62
CA ARG A 416 8.05 33.53 -30.45
C ARG A 416 9.56 33.34 -30.40
N PHE A 417 10.03 32.12 -30.22
CA PHE A 417 11.46 31.80 -30.15
C PHE A 417 11.95 31.33 -31.52
N GLU A 418 12.24 32.25 -32.44
CA GLU A 418 12.89 31.87 -33.70
C GLU A 418 14.29 31.31 -33.39
N ILE A 419 14.51 30.04 -33.73
CA ILE A 419 15.82 29.42 -33.56
C ILE A 419 16.73 29.94 -34.67
N THR A 420 17.50 30.98 -34.36
CA THR A 420 18.59 31.43 -35.25
C THR A 420 19.64 30.33 -35.42
N PRO A 421 20.41 30.30 -36.53
CA PRO A 421 21.45 29.30 -36.75
C PRO A 421 22.47 29.21 -35.60
N ASP A 422 22.77 30.33 -34.96
CA ASP A 422 23.66 30.38 -33.79
C ASP A 422 23.02 29.80 -32.53
N GLN A 423 21.72 30.05 -32.31
CA GLN A 423 20.97 29.38 -31.24
C GLN A 423 20.86 27.88 -31.49
N ARG A 424 20.69 27.44 -32.74
CA ARG A 424 20.69 26.01 -33.08
C ARG A 424 22.00 25.35 -32.67
N LYS A 425 23.15 25.97 -32.97
CA LYS A 425 24.45 25.49 -32.49
C LYS A 425 24.51 25.45 -30.96
N LYS A 426 24.06 26.51 -30.26
CA LYS A 426 24.03 26.53 -28.78
C LYS A 426 23.14 25.44 -28.20
N PHE A 427 21.95 25.22 -28.75
CA PHE A 427 21.04 24.14 -28.34
C PHE A 427 21.61 22.76 -28.63
N THR A 428 22.25 22.55 -29.79
CA THR A 428 22.94 21.30 -30.09
C THR A 428 24.11 21.07 -29.15
N THR A 429 24.93 22.09 -28.87
CA THR A 429 26.02 21.99 -27.89
C THR A 429 25.48 21.69 -26.50
N PHE A 430 24.43 22.37 -26.05
CA PHE A 430 23.77 22.08 -24.78
C PHE A 430 23.21 20.66 -24.73
N GLY A 431 22.55 20.20 -25.79
CA GLY A 431 22.01 18.84 -25.89
C GLY A 431 23.10 17.77 -25.86
N VAL A 432 24.23 17.99 -26.55
CA VAL A 432 25.39 17.10 -26.49
C VAL A 432 26.00 17.07 -25.08
N ILE A 433 26.15 18.23 -24.43
CA ILE A 433 26.62 18.31 -23.04
C ILE A 433 25.66 17.57 -22.11
N ALA A 434 24.34 17.77 -22.25
CA ALA A 434 23.33 17.09 -21.46
C ALA A 434 23.38 15.56 -21.67
N LEU A 435 23.55 15.09 -22.91
CA LEU A 435 23.73 13.66 -23.19
C LEU A 435 25.01 13.10 -22.57
N CYS A 436 26.11 13.86 -22.54
CA CYS A 436 27.31 13.46 -21.81
C CYS A 436 27.05 13.35 -20.31
N PHE A 437 26.32 14.30 -19.71
CA PHE A 437 25.91 14.21 -18.30
C PHE A 437 25.01 13.02 -18.02
N VAL A 438 24.06 12.71 -18.90
CA VAL A 438 23.23 11.51 -18.83
C VAL A 438 24.11 10.26 -18.90
N GLY A 439 25.03 10.16 -19.86
CA GLY A 439 25.95 9.02 -19.97
C GLY A 439 26.84 8.84 -18.73
N VAL A 440 27.30 9.94 -18.12
CA VAL A 440 28.05 9.91 -16.85
C VAL A 440 27.14 9.49 -15.69
N ALA A 441 25.90 9.97 -15.64
CA ALA A 441 24.94 9.62 -14.59
C ALA A 441 24.56 8.13 -14.66
N GLU A 442 24.25 7.61 -15.84
CA GLU A 442 23.99 6.18 -16.06
C GLU A 442 25.24 5.34 -15.78
N GLY A 443 26.42 5.79 -16.21
CA GLY A 443 27.68 5.10 -15.92
C GLY A 443 27.99 5.06 -14.43
N ALA A 444 27.75 6.16 -13.71
CA ALA A 444 27.90 6.22 -12.26
C ALA A 444 26.86 5.33 -11.56
N PHE A 445 25.62 5.34 -12.03
CA PHE A 445 24.58 4.45 -11.52
C PHE A 445 24.94 2.99 -11.75
N ALA A 446 25.39 2.58 -12.93
CA ALA A 446 25.82 1.20 -13.18
C ALA A 446 27.01 0.75 -12.30
N THR A 447 27.81 1.66 -11.76
CA THR A 447 28.95 1.34 -10.88
C THR A 447 28.66 1.47 -9.38
N TYR A 448 27.72 2.34 -9.01
CA TYR A 448 27.43 2.70 -7.61
C TYR A 448 25.98 2.42 -7.20
N ALA A 449 25.14 1.94 -8.12
CA ALA A 449 23.80 1.46 -7.78
C ALA A 449 23.96 0.34 -6.75
N PRO A 450 23.06 0.29 -5.76
CA PRO A 450 23.06 -0.82 -4.83
C PRO A 450 22.74 -2.08 -5.65
N ASP A 451 23.45 -3.18 -5.37
CA ASP A 451 22.97 -4.47 -5.82
C ASP A 451 21.60 -4.67 -5.19
N SER A 452 20.59 -5.03 -5.98
CA SER A 452 19.31 -5.46 -5.45
C SER A 452 19.61 -6.60 -4.48
N ASP A 453 19.29 -6.45 -3.19
CA ASP A 453 19.05 -7.63 -2.35
C ASP A 453 18.11 -8.53 -3.19
N GLY A 454 18.51 -9.76 -3.51
CA GLY A 454 18.06 -10.55 -4.68
C GLY A 454 16.57 -10.89 -4.85
N GLY A 455 15.67 -9.96 -4.58
CA GLY A 455 14.22 -9.96 -4.70
C GLY A 455 13.72 -8.70 -5.43
N GLY A 456 14.39 -8.32 -6.53
CA GLY A 456 13.83 -7.37 -7.47
C GLY A 456 12.72 -8.04 -8.29
N ASN A 457 11.48 -7.63 -8.04
CA ASN A 457 10.26 -7.86 -8.83
C ASN A 457 9.27 -8.95 -8.38
N ASP A 458 8.98 -9.02 -7.09
CA ASP A 458 7.59 -9.22 -6.65
C ASP A 458 7.45 -8.63 -5.24
N GLY A 459 6.33 -7.95 -4.97
CA GLY A 459 5.93 -7.59 -3.61
C GLY A 459 5.51 -8.82 -2.80
N LYS A 460 6.32 -9.88 -2.85
CA LYS A 460 6.10 -11.14 -2.15
C LYS A 460 7.34 -11.40 -1.34
N VAL A 461 7.12 -11.51 -0.05
CA VAL A 461 8.16 -11.97 0.88
C VAL A 461 8.57 -13.37 0.44
N ALA A 462 9.87 -13.69 0.55
CA ALA A 462 10.37 -15.00 0.16
C ALA A 462 9.57 -16.10 0.89
N MET A 463 8.89 -16.95 0.14
CA MET A 463 8.04 -17.99 0.69
C MET A 463 8.86 -19.28 0.85
N TYR A 464 9.00 -19.76 2.07
CA TYR A 464 9.74 -20.98 2.39
C TYR A 464 8.77 -22.16 2.53
N GLN A 465 8.99 -23.22 1.77
CA GLN A 465 8.41 -24.52 2.05
C GLN A 465 9.10 -25.11 3.26
N ILE A 466 8.31 -25.53 4.24
CA ILE A 466 8.81 -26.18 5.45
C ILE A 466 8.52 -27.67 5.32
N ASP A 467 9.52 -28.45 4.93
CA ASP A 467 9.41 -29.91 4.88
C ASP A 467 10.07 -30.50 6.13
N GLY A 468 9.28 -31.13 7.00
CA GLY A 468 9.74 -31.69 8.26
C GLY A 468 9.27 -33.13 8.50
N ASN A 469 10.03 -33.88 9.27
CA ASN A 469 9.72 -35.25 9.66
C ASN A 469 9.88 -35.43 11.18
N TYR A 470 8.90 -36.09 11.80
CA TYR A 470 8.91 -36.38 13.23
C TYR A 470 9.53 -37.75 13.51
N THR A 471 10.42 -37.80 14.50
CA THR A 471 11.01 -39.04 15.01
C THR A 471 10.69 -39.20 16.48
N TYR A 472 10.33 -40.42 16.90
CA TYR A 472 9.91 -40.72 18.28
C TYR A 472 11.00 -41.48 19.04
N TYR A 473 11.31 -41.03 20.25
CA TYR A 473 12.31 -41.63 21.13
C TYR A 473 11.65 -42.06 22.44
N GLU A 474 11.54 -43.38 22.67
CA GLU A 474 10.95 -43.91 23.90
C GLU A 474 11.81 -43.58 25.12
N ILE A 475 11.20 -42.97 26.14
CA ILE A 475 11.85 -42.62 27.42
C ILE A 475 11.36 -43.47 28.60
N GLY A 476 10.25 -44.18 28.42
CA GLY A 476 9.72 -45.11 29.41
C GLY A 476 8.51 -45.88 28.90
N SER A 477 8.39 -47.14 29.32
CA SER A 477 7.22 -47.98 29.08
C SER A 477 7.03 -48.97 30.22
N GLY A 478 5.80 -49.45 30.40
CA GLY A 478 5.45 -50.41 31.44
C GLY A 478 4.01 -50.90 31.32
N THR A 479 3.66 -51.85 32.20
CA THR A 479 2.31 -52.41 32.31
C THR A 479 1.89 -52.32 33.77
N GLU A 480 0.74 -51.71 34.03
CA GLU A 480 0.18 -51.57 35.37
C GLU A 480 -1.23 -52.18 35.41
N VAL A 481 -1.57 -52.84 36.52
CA VAL A 481 -2.93 -53.32 36.77
C VAL A 481 -3.61 -52.33 37.71
N ILE A 482 -4.65 -51.64 37.21
CA ILE A 482 -5.21 -50.45 37.85
C ILE A 482 -6.67 -50.68 38.22
N SER A 483 -7.02 -50.48 39.49
CA SER A 483 -8.40 -50.60 40.02
C SER A 483 -9.10 -49.26 40.27
N ASP A 484 -8.36 -48.16 40.32
CA ASP A 484 -8.90 -46.80 40.52
C ASP A 484 -7.97 -45.78 39.84
N SER A 485 -6.74 -45.63 40.33
CA SER A 485 -5.69 -44.84 39.66
C SER A 485 -4.27 -45.29 39.99
N ALA A 486 -3.34 -45.05 39.08
CA ALA A 486 -1.90 -45.27 39.25
C ALA A 486 -1.10 -44.10 38.64
N GLN A 487 0.06 -43.80 39.22
CA GLN A 487 0.95 -42.75 38.75
C GLN A 487 2.19 -43.37 38.10
N VAL A 488 2.50 -42.94 36.87
CA VAL A 488 3.66 -43.40 36.09
C VAL A 488 4.55 -42.22 35.74
N SER A 489 5.87 -42.42 35.73
CA SER A 489 6.81 -41.39 35.32
C SER A 489 7.96 -41.91 34.47
N ALA A 490 8.50 -41.03 33.63
CA ALA A 490 9.65 -41.29 32.77
C ALA A 490 10.52 -40.02 32.66
N SER A 491 11.84 -40.17 32.52
CA SER A 491 12.77 -39.04 32.42
C SER A 491 13.39 -38.95 31.04
N SER A 492 13.51 -37.72 30.51
CA SER A 492 14.24 -37.44 29.27
C SER A 492 15.72 -37.83 29.34
N ASP A 493 16.30 -37.90 30.55
CA ASP A 493 17.71 -38.29 30.76
C ASP A 493 18.02 -39.74 30.37
N SER A 494 17.00 -40.54 30.08
CA SER A 494 17.14 -41.91 29.61
C SER A 494 17.65 -42.03 28.17
N VAL A 495 17.60 -40.94 27.39
CA VAL A 495 18.00 -40.88 25.98
C VAL A 495 19.00 -39.73 25.77
N ASP A 496 19.97 -39.92 24.87
CA ASP A 496 20.87 -38.83 24.47
C ASP A 496 20.15 -37.88 23.50
N VAL A 497 19.77 -36.71 24.01
CA VAL A 497 19.00 -35.68 23.30
C VAL A 497 19.84 -34.47 22.88
N SER A 498 21.17 -34.52 23.08
CA SER A 498 22.06 -33.35 22.95
C SER A 498 22.17 -32.75 21.55
N GLU A 499 21.90 -33.53 20.49
CA GLU A 499 21.88 -33.09 19.09
C GLU A 499 20.47 -33.10 18.48
N LEU A 500 19.43 -33.28 19.29
CA LEU A 500 18.05 -33.42 18.82
C LEU A 500 17.22 -32.17 19.13
N ASN A 501 16.49 -31.66 18.14
CA ASN A 501 15.47 -30.64 18.35
C ASN A 501 14.20 -31.31 18.91
N ILE A 502 14.08 -31.39 20.24
CA ILE A 502 12.91 -31.96 20.91
C ILE A 502 11.78 -30.92 20.87
N VAL A 503 10.64 -31.28 20.28
CA VAL A 503 9.54 -30.36 19.99
C VAL A 503 8.21 -30.75 20.63
N GLY A 504 8.16 -31.91 21.27
CA GLY A 504 6.95 -32.44 21.87
C GLY A 504 7.15 -33.77 22.61
N PHE A 505 6.06 -34.30 23.15
CA PHE A 505 6.00 -35.66 23.68
C PHE A 505 4.73 -36.39 23.20
N LEU A 506 4.82 -37.71 23.17
CA LEU A 506 3.73 -38.64 22.86
C LEU A 506 3.52 -39.56 24.06
N ILE A 507 2.30 -39.61 24.59
CA ILE A 507 1.86 -40.67 25.48
C ILE A 507 0.95 -41.62 24.71
N GLN A 508 1.20 -42.92 24.86
CA GLN A 508 0.36 -43.98 24.34
C GLN A 508 -0.05 -44.88 25.49
N ILE A 509 -1.34 -45.20 25.54
CA ILE A 509 -1.92 -46.12 26.50
C ILE A 509 -2.68 -47.17 25.73
N ALA A 510 -2.42 -48.44 26.03
CA ALA A 510 -3.19 -49.56 25.52
C ALA A 510 -3.76 -50.34 26.69
N HIS A 511 -5.01 -50.79 26.57
CA HIS A 511 -5.65 -51.63 27.57
C HIS A 511 -6.34 -52.81 26.90
N ILE A 512 -6.47 -53.89 27.65
CA ILE A 512 -7.11 -55.12 27.19
C ILE A 512 -8.17 -55.45 28.21
N ASP A 513 -9.42 -55.27 27.76
CA ASP A 513 -10.60 -55.60 28.54
C ASP A 513 -10.50 -57.08 28.97
N ASN A 514 -10.57 -57.29 30.28
CA ASN A 514 -10.47 -58.59 30.90
C ASN A 514 -11.82 -59.15 31.36
N GLU A 515 -12.93 -58.48 31.02
CA GLU A 515 -14.27 -58.98 31.28
C GLU A 515 -14.52 -60.34 30.58
N GLU A 516 -14.89 -61.35 31.37
CA GLU A 516 -15.42 -62.61 30.82
C GLU A 516 -16.95 -62.57 30.77
N ALA A 517 -17.53 -62.83 29.60
CA ALA A 517 -18.97 -62.97 29.45
C ALA A 517 -19.51 -64.13 30.32
N CYS A 518 -20.35 -63.79 31.30
CA CYS A 518 -20.95 -64.77 32.21
C CYS A 518 -21.86 -65.81 31.52
N LEU A 519 -22.39 -65.50 30.33
CA LEU A 519 -23.21 -66.38 29.51
C LEU A 519 -22.86 -66.20 28.03
N VAL A 520 -23.05 -67.25 27.22
CA VAL A 520 -22.77 -67.25 25.77
C VAL A 520 -23.51 -66.13 24.99
N THR A 521 -24.54 -65.53 25.58
CA THR A 521 -25.36 -64.47 24.99
C THR A 521 -25.20 -63.10 25.66
N ALA A 522 -24.32 -62.95 26.65
CA ALA A 522 -24.06 -61.67 27.32
C ALA A 522 -22.90 -60.94 26.62
N ASN A 523 -23.06 -59.63 26.40
CA ASN A 523 -21.98 -58.77 25.93
C ASN A 523 -21.20 -58.25 27.15
N THR A 524 -19.89 -58.10 27.00
CA THR A 524 -19.02 -57.30 27.88
C THR A 524 -19.19 -55.82 27.54
N GLU A 525 -18.98 -54.93 28.51
CA GLU A 525 -18.93 -53.49 28.29
C GLU A 525 -17.53 -52.98 28.59
N ASP A 526 -16.81 -52.52 27.56
CA ASP A 526 -15.46 -52.00 27.69
C ASP A 526 -15.35 -50.94 28.81
N ASP A 527 -14.32 -51.08 29.64
CA ASP A 527 -13.95 -50.12 30.67
C ASP A 527 -13.44 -48.80 30.08
N GLU A 528 -13.73 -47.70 30.79
CA GLU A 528 -13.20 -46.38 30.42
C GLU A 528 -11.86 -46.15 31.13
N VAL A 529 -10.79 -46.06 30.35
CA VAL A 529 -9.47 -45.66 30.82
C VAL A 529 -9.26 -44.19 30.52
N ALA A 530 -8.69 -43.46 31.46
CA ALA A 530 -8.32 -42.06 31.31
C ALA A 530 -6.89 -41.82 31.80
N TYR A 531 -6.23 -40.81 31.23
CA TYR A 531 -4.95 -40.33 31.75
C TYR A 531 -4.89 -38.82 31.76
N GLU A 532 -4.16 -38.28 32.73
CA GLU A 532 -3.88 -36.86 32.86
C GLU A 532 -2.46 -36.65 33.39
N GLY A 533 -1.69 -35.79 32.72
CA GLY A 533 -0.34 -35.43 33.18
C GLY A 533 0.51 -34.86 32.07
N GLY A 534 1.81 -34.75 32.31
CA GLY A 534 2.74 -34.18 31.34
C GLY A 534 3.99 -33.61 31.99
N ILE A 535 4.50 -32.52 31.42
CA ILE A 535 5.71 -31.84 31.87
C ILE A 535 5.49 -30.33 31.91
N GLN A 536 5.86 -29.70 33.02
CA GLN A 536 5.69 -28.25 33.23
C GLN A 536 4.23 -27.80 32.96
N GLU A 537 4.02 -26.93 31.98
CA GLU A 537 2.72 -26.42 31.55
C GLU A 537 2.08 -27.22 30.40
N TYR A 538 2.80 -28.21 29.86
CA TYR A 538 2.34 -29.05 28.75
C TYR A 538 1.70 -30.32 29.29
N LEU A 539 0.37 -30.32 29.33
CA LEU A 539 -0.45 -31.41 29.86
C LEU A 539 -1.21 -32.11 28.73
N ALA A 540 -1.22 -33.43 28.74
CA ALA A 540 -2.11 -34.27 27.94
C ALA A 540 -3.18 -34.87 28.83
N ASN A 541 -4.42 -34.86 28.34
CA ASN A 541 -5.51 -35.64 28.91
C ASN A 541 -6.31 -36.34 27.80
N ASN A 542 -6.76 -37.55 28.08
CA ASN A 542 -7.66 -38.29 27.20
C ASN A 542 -8.43 -39.32 28.02
N SER A 543 -9.65 -39.64 27.62
CA SER A 543 -10.41 -40.76 28.18
C SER A 543 -11.20 -41.47 27.09
N GLY A 544 -11.36 -42.78 27.25
CA GLY A 544 -12.17 -43.56 26.34
C GLY A 544 -12.13 -45.05 26.63
N THR A 545 -12.97 -45.77 25.90
CA THR A 545 -13.07 -47.24 25.96
C THR A 545 -12.27 -47.91 24.83
N GLN A 546 -11.46 -47.15 24.08
CA GLN A 546 -10.67 -47.67 22.96
C GLN A 546 -9.42 -48.37 23.45
N ALA A 547 -9.16 -49.59 22.98
CA ALA A 547 -7.99 -50.39 23.36
C ALA A 547 -6.61 -49.75 23.10
N LEU A 548 -6.53 -48.70 22.29
CA LEU A 548 -5.33 -47.88 22.11
C LEU A 548 -5.73 -46.40 22.08
N MET A 549 -5.15 -45.62 22.98
CA MET A 549 -5.31 -44.18 23.08
C MET A 549 -3.95 -43.52 23.01
N ASP A 550 -3.85 -42.40 22.29
CA ASP A 550 -2.64 -41.60 22.26
C ASP A 550 -2.93 -40.09 22.30
N SER A 551 -1.91 -39.34 22.72
CA SER A 551 -1.92 -37.87 22.67
C SER A 551 -0.52 -37.35 22.43
N SER A 552 -0.38 -36.58 21.35
CA SER A 552 0.82 -35.83 21.03
C SER A 552 0.66 -34.37 21.46
N ILE A 553 1.56 -33.87 22.28
CA ILE A 553 1.63 -32.45 22.66
C ILE A 553 2.90 -31.85 22.07
N PHE A 554 2.76 -30.73 21.39
CA PHE A 554 3.86 -29.95 20.81
C PHE A 554 3.96 -28.60 21.53
N TRP A 555 5.18 -28.12 21.75
CA TRP A 555 5.45 -26.76 22.24
C TRP A 555 5.90 -25.80 21.13
N ILE A 556 5.84 -26.27 19.88
CA ILE A 556 6.09 -25.51 18.66
C ILE A 556 4.81 -25.37 17.84
N GLU A 557 4.82 -24.50 16.84
CA GLU A 557 3.74 -24.37 15.86
C GLU A 557 3.81 -25.52 14.82
N SER A 558 3.36 -26.72 15.20
CA SER A 558 3.41 -27.92 14.35
C SER A 558 2.62 -27.81 13.03
N GLU A 559 1.66 -26.88 12.95
CA GLU A 559 0.87 -26.61 11.75
C GLU A 559 1.69 -26.03 10.58
N LEU A 560 2.89 -25.51 10.88
CA LEU A 560 3.80 -24.96 9.87
C LEU A 560 4.45 -26.05 9.00
N ILE A 561 4.56 -27.28 9.53
CA ILE A 561 5.20 -28.40 8.81
C ILE A 561 4.32 -28.86 7.65
N GLY A 562 4.85 -28.81 6.44
CA GLY A 562 4.13 -29.09 5.19
C GLY A 562 3.36 -27.88 4.63
N SER A 563 3.47 -26.71 5.27
CA SER A 563 2.96 -25.44 4.75
C SER A 563 4.09 -24.55 4.22
N SER A 564 3.67 -23.41 3.67
CA SER A 564 4.57 -22.35 3.24
C SER A 564 4.46 -21.15 4.17
N ASP A 565 5.60 -20.62 4.63
CA ASP A 565 5.67 -19.44 5.50
C ASP A 565 6.51 -18.34 4.83
N GLU A 566 6.13 -17.09 5.05
CA GLU A 566 6.74 -15.90 4.46
C GLU A 566 7.77 -15.24 5.40
N ASP A 567 7.91 -15.75 6.62
CA ASP A 567 8.87 -15.24 7.59
C ASP A 567 10.34 -15.52 7.22
N SER A 568 11.25 -14.75 7.82
CA SER A 568 12.70 -15.00 7.68
C SER A 568 13.09 -16.40 8.19
N PRO A 569 14.11 -17.07 7.62
CA PRO A 569 14.56 -18.38 8.09
C PRO A 569 14.88 -18.43 9.59
N SER A 570 15.37 -17.33 10.18
CA SER A 570 15.61 -17.24 11.62
C SER A 570 14.33 -17.15 12.45
N SER A 571 13.29 -16.46 11.96
CA SER A 571 11.99 -16.40 12.64
C SER A 571 11.28 -17.76 12.58
N ILE A 572 11.37 -18.44 11.43
CA ILE A 572 10.84 -19.80 11.26
C ILE A 572 11.60 -20.78 12.18
N ASP A 573 12.93 -20.65 12.29
CA ASP A 573 13.73 -21.47 13.22
C ASP A 573 13.34 -21.22 14.69
N ASP A 574 13.16 -19.98 15.11
CA ASP A 574 12.71 -19.65 16.47
C ASP A 574 11.33 -20.25 16.80
N ARG A 575 10.43 -20.38 15.82
CA ARG A 575 9.08 -20.96 15.97
C ARG A 575 9.05 -22.50 15.90
N LEU A 576 10.07 -23.12 15.28
CA LEU A 576 10.20 -24.58 15.12
C LEU A 576 11.27 -25.21 16.03
N SER A 577 12.05 -24.40 16.73
CA SER A 577 13.06 -24.83 17.69
C SER A 577 12.45 -24.99 19.08
N GLY A 578 12.55 -26.19 19.65
CA GLY A 578 12.09 -26.46 21.00
C GLY A 578 13.04 -25.99 22.11
N GLY A 579 14.27 -25.60 21.77
CA GLY A 579 15.28 -25.17 22.74
C GLY A 579 15.52 -26.20 23.86
N ASP A 580 15.56 -25.73 25.11
CA ASP A 580 15.68 -26.57 26.31
C ASP A 580 14.31 -27.00 26.89
N VAL A 581 13.21 -26.74 26.18
CA VAL A 581 11.85 -27.07 26.64
C VAL A 581 11.63 -28.59 26.52
N GLY A 582 10.95 -29.18 27.50
CA GLY A 582 10.65 -30.62 27.50
C GLY A 582 11.75 -31.53 28.07
N LEU A 583 12.80 -30.97 28.64
CA LEU A 583 13.80 -31.73 29.40
C LEU A 583 13.37 -31.86 30.87
N GLY A 584 13.29 -33.09 31.38
CA GLY A 584 12.93 -33.39 32.76
C GLY A 584 12.12 -34.67 32.94
N GLU A 585 11.44 -34.74 34.08
CA GLU A 585 10.56 -35.86 34.45
C GLU A 585 9.12 -35.61 33.97
N TYR A 586 8.58 -36.58 33.24
CA TYR A 586 7.21 -36.65 32.77
C TYR A 586 6.40 -37.48 33.74
N THR A 587 5.25 -36.99 34.20
CA THR A 587 4.42 -37.68 35.19
C THR A 587 2.98 -37.72 34.74
N PHE A 588 2.37 -38.91 34.76
CA PHE A 588 0.97 -39.13 34.39
C PHE A 588 0.23 -39.90 35.47
N THR A 589 -1.02 -39.53 35.68
CA THR A 589 -1.98 -40.30 36.47
C THR A 589 -2.93 -40.99 35.50
N ILE A 590 -2.97 -42.31 35.54
CA ILE A 590 -3.89 -43.15 34.77
C ILE A 590 -5.01 -43.58 35.72
N SER A 591 -6.25 -43.40 35.32
CA SER A 591 -7.44 -43.80 36.07
C SER A 591 -8.31 -44.75 35.25
N VAL A 592 -8.93 -45.72 35.92
CA VAL A 592 -9.83 -46.69 35.29
C VAL A 592 -11.20 -46.55 35.93
N ASN A 593 -12.22 -46.38 35.10
CA ASN A 593 -13.61 -46.41 35.53
C ASN A 593 -14.25 -47.70 35.04
N VAL A 594 -14.41 -48.63 35.97
CA VAL A 594 -14.92 -49.96 35.71
C VAL A 594 -16.42 -49.90 35.39
N ASN A 595 -16.79 -50.35 34.20
CA ASN A 595 -18.17 -50.53 33.79
C ASN A 595 -18.65 -51.93 34.21
N SER A 596 -19.96 -52.16 34.18
CA SER A 596 -20.48 -53.51 34.45
C SER A 596 -21.66 -53.84 33.56
N GLY A 597 -21.46 -54.80 32.67
CA GLY A 597 -22.46 -55.31 31.75
C GLY A 597 -23.41 -56.34 32.39
N GLY A 598 -24.55 -56.59 31.75
CA GLY A 598 -25.47 -57.69 32.10
C GLY A 598 -26.83 -57.25 32.66
N GLN A 599 -27.75 -58.20 32.83
CA GLN A 599 -29.12 -57.93 33.28
C GLN A 599 -29.31 -58.40 34.74
N PRO A 600 -29.33 -57.49 35.74
CA PRO A 600 -29.66 -57.84 37.10
C PRO A 600 -31.09 -58.40 37.17
N PRO A 601 -31.39 -59.48 37.94
CA PRO A 601 -30.54 -60.16 38.91
C PRO A 601 -29.90 -61.47 38.39
N ILE A 602 -29.81 -61.68 37.07
CA ILE A 602 -29.49 -63.00 36.48
C ILE A 602 -27.99 -63.16 36.28
N CYS A 603 -27.30 -62.14 35.76
CA CYS A 603 -25.84 -62.07 35.79
C CYS A 603 -25.34 -60.63 35.61
N GLN A 604 -24.20 -60.32 36.23
CA GLN A 604 -23.39 -59.12 36.01
C GLN A 604 -22.00 -59.56 35.58
N ASN A 605 -21.52 -58.99 34.47
CA ASN A 605 -20.12 -59.02 34.06
C ASN A 605 -19.51 -57.75 34.66
N GLY A 606 -18.43 -57.90 35.41
CA GLY A 606 -17.70 -56.78 35.97
C GLY A 606 -16.42 -57.33 36.55
N ASP A 607 -15.30 -56.78 36.14
CA ASP A 607 -13.99 -56.98 36.74
C ASP A 607 -13.77 -55.95 37.86
N THR A 608 -12.56 -55.92 38.42
CA THR A 608 -12.21 -55.02 39.53
C THR A 608 -11.00 -54.14 39.22
N ASP A 609 -10.36 -54.39 38.09
CA ASP A 609 -9.11 -53.82 37.66
C ASP A 609 -8.94 -54.03 36.15
N GLU A 610 -8.14 -53.16 35.53
CA GLU A 610 -7.81 -53.23 34.11
C GLU A 610 -6.29 -53.24 33.91
N SER A 611 -5.82 -54.06 32.96
CA SER A 611 -4.39 -54.12 32.60
C SER A 611 -4.06 -53.06 31.55
N VAL A 612 -3.26 -52.08 31.95
CA VAL A 612 -2.94 -50.91 31.14
C VAL A 612 -1.44 -50.85 30.83
N ASP A 613 -1.10 -50.99 29.55
CA ASP A 613 0.21 -50.73 28.99
C ASP A 613 0.38 -49.24 28.71
N TRP A 614 1.49 -48.65 29.12
CA TRP A 614 1.79 -47.25 28.86
C TRP A 614 3.18 -47.10 28.22
N ARG A 615 3.31 -46.10 27.36
CA ARG A 615 4.57 -45.69 26.73
C ARG A 615 4.62 -44.18 26.62
N ILE A 616 5.76 -43.60 27.01
CA ILE A 616 6.06 -42.18 26.86
C ILE A 616 7.26 -42.04 25.91
N SER A 617 7.11 -41.23 24.87
CA SER A 617 8.16 -40.95 23.89
C SER A 617 8.35 -39.44 23.70
N LEU A 618 9.58 -39.00 23.51
CA LEU A 618 9.91 -37.67 23.03
C LEU A 618 9.71 -37.58 21.52
N ILE A 619 9.29 -36.42 21.03
CA ILE A 619 9.15 -36.12 19.61
C ILE A 619 10.26 -35.17 19.20
N ALA A 620 11.12 -35.62 18.29
CA ALA A 620 12.13 -34.78 17.66
C ALA A 620 11.70 -34.38 16.25
N LEU A 621 11.99 -33.15 15.85
CA LEU A 621 11.73 -32.62 14.51
C LEU A 621 13.04 -32.41 13.76
N ASP A 622 13.17 -33.07 12.61
CA ASP A 622 14.17 -32.72 11.60
C ASP A 622 13.44 -32.03 10.44
N TYR A 623 13.88 -30.83 10.06
CA TYR A 623 13.18 -30.02 9.06
C TYR A 623 14.15 -29.31 8.12
N THR A 624 13.65 -29.02 6.92
CA THR A 624 14.38 -28.31 5.87
C THR A 624 13.54 -27.17 5.33
N LEU A 625 14.17 -26.00 5.15
CA LEU A 625 13.57 -24.82 4.55
C LEU A 625 13.99 -24.74 3.09
N THR A 626 13.03 -24.83 2.17
CA THR A 626 13.26 -24.66 0.74
C THR A 626 12.61 -23.38 0.26
N GLU A 627 13.39 -22.44 -0.24
CA GLU A 627 12.85 -21.21 -0.86
C GLU A 627 12.04 -21.57 -2.12
N ILE A 628 10.73 -21.31 -2.10
CA ILE A 628 9.87 -21.40 -3.28
C ILE A 628 9.80 -20.02 -3.92
N LYS A 629 10.31 -19.90 -5.13
CA LYS A 629 10.05 -18.73 -5.97
C LYS A 629 8.62 -18.84 -6.51
N SER A 630 7.70 -17.98 -6.04
CA SER A 630 6.35 -17.88 -6.61
C SER A 630 6.36 -17.11 -7.92
#